data_AF-A0A930TS21-F1
#
_entry.id   AF-A0A930TS21-F1
#
_cell.length_a   1.000
_cell.length_b   1.000
_cell.length_c   1.000
_cell.angle_alpha   90.00
_cell.angle_beta   90.00
_cell.angle_gamma   90.00
#
_symmetry.space_group_name_H-M   'P 1'
#
loop_
_entity.id
_entity.type
_entity.pdbx_description
1 polymer ?
#
loop_
_entity_poly.entity_id
_entity_poly.type
_entity_poly.pdbx_seq_one_letter_code
_entity_poly.pdbx_strand_id
1 'polypeptide(L)'
;MAQQYFTDSEWEMLVQSPTQVAITVLLADKTDPISFLREVKAAIDFLRNEEERTDLSSDLIKSLSSSLAERTAAESLQGEELLLKREFELLGSLQTLKSASEGRTKAIAHLNEVSNILAAKLPANQASEFKNWLVALARSIAEAVKEEGLLGGRIGGERISKSEAAAIASIEKALSISV
;
A
#
# COMPACT_ATOMS: atom_id res chain seq x y z
N MET A 1 14.48 1.84 -18.38
CA MET A 1 13.78 1.62 -17.10
C MET A 1 13.12 2.92 -16.70
N ALA A 2 11.87 2.91 -16.23
CA ALA A 2 11.15 4.14 -15.88
C ALA A 2 11.82 4.92 -14.71
N GLN A 3 12.61 4.23 -13.89
CA GLN A 3 13.38 4.81 -12.78
C GLN A 3 14.30 5.98 -13.20
N GLN A 4 14.84 5.98 -14.43
CA GLN A 4 15.79 7.02 -14.89
C GLN A 4 15.21 8.43 -14.96
N TYR A 5 13.87 8.57 -14.92
CA TYR A 5 13.20 9.86 -14.92
C TYR A 5 13.15 10.50 -13.52
N PHE A 6 13.48 9.74 -12.47
CA PHE A 6 13.38 10.14 -11.08
C PHE A 6 14.77 10.30 -10.46
N THR A 7 14.88 11.22 -9.50
CA THR A 7 16.00 11.24 -8.55
C THR A 7 15.85 10.09 -7.55
N ASP A 8 16.92 9.74 -6.85
CA ASP A 8 16.90 8.67 -5.84
C ASP A 8 15.83 8.90 -4.76
N SER A 9 15.67 10.16 -4.32
CA SER A 9 14.67 10.54 -3.31
C SER A 9 13.23 10.40 -3.83
N GLU A 10 12.98 10.83 -5.07
CA GLU A 10 11.65 10.67 -5.68
C GLU A 10 11.33 9.19 -5.94
N TRP A 11 12.32 8.43 -6.40
CA TRP A 11 12.16 6.99 -6.60
C TRP A 11 11.83 6.28 -5.30
N GLU A 12 12.52 6.63 -4.21
CA GLU A 12 12.23 6.11 -2.88
C GLU A 12 10.78 6.41 -2.46
N MET A 13 10.29 7.63 -2.72
CA MET A 13 8.89 7.97 -2.43
C MET A 13 7.91 7.11 -3.24
N LEU A 14 8.19 6.83 -4.51
CA LEU A 14 7.38 5.93 -5.32
C LEU A 14 7.41 4.51 -4.75
N VAL A 15 8.59 3.98 -4.44
CA VAL A 15 8.77 2.62 -3.89
C VAL A 15 8.05 2.44 -2.55
N GLN A 16 7.98 3.48 -1.71
CA GLN A 16 7.26 3.44 -0.44
C GLN A 16 5.73 3.58 -0.57
N SER A 17 5.22 4.00 -1.73
CA SER A 17 3.80 4.29 -1.90
C SER A 17 2.84 3.11 -1.65
N PRO A 18 3.16 1.84 -2.01
CA PRO A 18 2.31 0.69 -1.67
C PRO A 18 2.12 0.51 -0.16
N THR A 19 3.19 0.68 0.61
CA THR A 19 3.13 0.62 2.08
C THR A 19 2.30 1.77 2.66
N GLN A 20 2.38 2.98 2.10
CA GLN A 20 1.55 4.10 2.54
C GLN A 20 0.06 3.90 2.22
N VAL A 21 -0.24 3.24 1.09
CA VAL A 21 -1.61 2.77 0.80
C VAL A 21 -2.07 1.78 1.87
N ALA A 22 -1.27 0.76 2.19
CA ALA A 22 -1.60 -0.21 3.23
C ALA A 22 -1.85 0.46 4.59
N ILE A 23 -0.95 1.36 5.03
CA ILE A 23 -1.10 2.13 6.28
C ILE A 23 -2.42 2.91 6.30
N THR A 24 -2.79 3.54 5.18
CA THR A 24 -4.03 4.32 5.09
C THR A 24 -5.27 3.46 5.32
N VAL A 25 -5.27 2.24 4.75
CA VAL A 25 -6.37 1.26 4.89
C VAL A 25 -6.38 0.64 6.29
N LEU A 26 -5.24 0.18 6.80
CA LEU A 26 -5.11 -0.43 8.13
C LEU A 26 -5.53 0.52 9.26
N LEU A 27 -5.25 1.81 9.13
CA LEU A 27 -5.62 2.82 10.12
C LEU A 27 -7.03 3.42 9.87
N ALA A 28 -7.80 2.86 8.92
CA ALA A 28 -9.11 3.39 8.54
C ALA A 28 -10.15 3.20 9.64
N ASP A 29 -10.12 2.05 10.32
CA ASP A 29 -11.06 1.65 11.35
C ASP A 29 -10.40 1.51 12.73
N LYS A 30 -11.23 1.40 13.77
CA LYS A 30 -10.84 1.10 15.14
C LYS A 30 -11.14 -0.36 15.42
N THR A 31 -10.24 -1.25 15.04
CA THR A 31 -10.32 -2.67 15.39
C THR A 31 -9.66 -2.95 16.74
N ASP A 32 -10.04 -4.06 17.39
CA ASP A 32 -9.33 -4.53 18.57
C ASP A 32 -7.88 -4.94 18.19
N PRO A 33 -6.94 -4.95 19.16
CA PRO A 33 -5.52 -5.20 18.85
C PRO A 33 -5.25 -6.55 18.18
N ILE A 34 -6.05 -7.59 18.46
CA ILE A 34 -5.84 -8.93 17.90
C ILE A 34 -6.24 -8.94 16.43
N SER A 35 -7.41 -8.38 16.12
CA SER A 35 -7.87 -8.20 14.75
C SER A 35 -6.83 -7.39 13.97
N PHE A 36 -6.41 -6.24 14.50
CA PHE A 36 -5.41 -5.37 13.87
C PHE A 36 -4.09 -6.08 13.50
N LEU A 37 -3.58 -6.97 14.38
CA LEU A 37 -2.39 -7.77 14.07
C LEU A 37 -2.61 -8.68 12.85
N ARG A 38 -3.80 -9.28 12.71
CA ARG A 38 -4.16 -10.09 11.53
C ARG A 38 -4.29 -9.21 10.29
N GLU A 39 -4.85 -8.02 10.42
CA GLU A 39 -4.95 -7.07 9.31
C GLU A 39 -3.56 -6.70 8.78
N VAL A 40 -2.61 -6.43 9.69
CA VAL A 40 -1.22 -6.16 9.31
C VAL A 40 -0.61 -7.34 8.55
N LYS A 41 -0.76 -8.56 9.07
CA LYS A 41 -0.28 -9.77 8.38
C LYS A 41 -0.88 -9.91 6.98
N ALA A 42 -2.20 -9.83 6.86
CA ALA A 42 -2.89 -9.93 5.58
C ALA A 42 -2.41 -8.86 4.57
N ALA A 43 -2.16 -7.64 5.04
CA ALA A 43 -1.61 -6.58 4.20
C ALA A 43 -0.16 -6.87 3.75
N ILE A 44 0.69 -7.40 4.62
CA ILE A 44 2.08 -7.78 4.28
C ILE A 44 2.10 -8.96 3.30
N ASP A 45 1.31 -10.00 3.55
CA ASP A 45 1.18 -11.14 2.65
C ASP A 45 0.65 -10.70 1.27
N PHE A 46 -0.35 -9.81 1.25
CA PHE A 46 -0.87 -9.24 0.02
C PHE A 46 0.20 -8.43 -0.74
N LEU A 47 0.93 -7.55 -0.08
CA LEU A 47 2.00 -6.77 -0.71
C LEU A 47 3.09 -7.65 -1.29
N ARG A 48 3.49 -8.71 -0.57
CA ARG A 48 4.44 -9.70 -1.10
C ARG A 48 3.90 -10.37 -2.37
N ASN A 49 2.64 -10.80 -2.36
CA ASN A 49 2.03 -11.43 -3.53
C ASN A 49 1.95 -10.47 -4.72
N GLU A 50 1.68 -9.19 -4.47
CA GLU A 50 1.68 -8.15 -5.51
C GLU A 50 3.10 -7.89 -6.06
N GLU A 51 4.14 -7.95 -5.22
CA GLU A 51 5.56 -7.85 -5.65
C GLU A 51 5.95 -9.00 -6.60
N GLU A 52 5.42 -10.21 -6.39
CA GLU A 52 5.70 -11.41 -7.18
C GLU A 52 4.93 -11.46 -8.52
N ARG A 53 4.05 -10.49 -8.80
CA ARG A 53 3.25 -10.46 -10.04
C ARG A 53 4.10 -10.25 -11.28
N THR A 54 3.82 -11.05 -12.30
CA THR A 54 4.51 -11.00 -13.61
C THR A 54 3.62 -10.44 -14.73
N ASP A 55 2.32 -10.28 -14.49
CA ASP A 55 1.29 -9.85 -15.44
C ASP A 55 1.12 -8.31 -15.50
N LEU A 56 2.17 -7.56 -15.18
CA LEU A 56 2.12 -6.09 -15.12
C LEU A 56 2.23 -5.49 -16.53
N SER A 57 1.35 -4.56 -16.89
CA SER A 57 1.39 -3.86 -18.18
C SER A 57 2.37 -2.67 -18.16
N SER A 58 2.35 -1.90 -17.07
CA SER A 58 3.08 -0.63 -16.95
C SER A 58 4.57 -0.80 -16.70
N ASP A 59 5.40 -0.12 -17.48
CA ASP A 59 6.86 -0.13 -17.29
C ASP A 59 7.29 0.52 -15.97
N LEU A 60 6.50 1.47 -15.44
CA LEU A 60 6.77 2.07 -14.13
C LEU A 60 6.51 1.08 -13.01
N ILE A 61 5.35 0.40 -13.03
CA ILE A 61 4.99 -0.59 -12.01
C ILE A 61 6.01 -1.74 -12.04
N LYS A 62 6.38 -2.25 -13.23
CA LYS A 62 7.45 -3.26 -13.37
C LYS A 62 8.79 -2.82 -12.76
N SER A 63 9.18 -1.56 -13.01
CA SER A 63 10.45 -1.03 -12.48
C SER A 63 10.39 -0.97 -10.95
N LEU A 64 9.26 -0.56 -10.38
CA LEU A 64 9.05 -0.52 -8.94
C LEU A 64 9.04 -1.91 -8.32
N SER A 65 8.31 -2.87 -8.91
CA SER A 65 8.32 -4.28 -8.46
C SER A 65 9.71 -4.87 -8.50
N SER A 66 10.52 -4.54 -9.53
CA SER A 66 11.92 -4.97 -9.61
C SER A 66 12.75 -4.37 -8.47
N SER A 67 12.59 -3.08 -8.15
CA SER A 67 13.27 -2.46 -6.99
C SER A 67 12.84 -3.08 -5.65
N LEU A 68 11.57 -3.45 -5.48
CA LEU A 68 11.09 -4.16 -4.29
C LEU A 68 11.67 -5.58 -4.21
N ALA A 69 11.71 -6.31 -5.34
CA ALA A 69 12.31 -7.63 -5.41
C ALA A 69 13.82 -7.60 -5.10
N GLU A 70 14.55 -6.59 -5.58
CA GLU A 70 15.96 -6.38 -5.27
C GLU A 70 16.19 -6.14 -3.77
N ARG A 71 15.34 -5.30 -3.12
CA ARG A 71 15.39 -5.10 -1.65
C ARG A 71 15.14 -6.40 -0.91
N THR A 72 14.13 -7.16 -1.35
CA THR A 72 13.78 -8.46 -0.79
C THR A 72 14.94 -9.44 -0.90
N ALA A 73 15.62 -9.49 -2.06
CA ALA A 73 16.76 -10.36 -2.30
C ALA A 73 18.02 -9.95 -1.51
N ALA A 74 18.12 -8.68 -1.11
CA ALA A 74 19.23 -8.17 -0.31
C ALA A 74 19.07 -8.46 1.20
N GLU A 75 17.88 -8.85 1.66
CA GLU A 75 17.64 -9.23 3.05
C GLU A 75 18.31 -10.57 3.37
N SER A 76 18.77 -10.70 4.62
CA SER A 76 19.36 -11.96 5.10
C SER A 76 18.31 -13.03 5.42
N LEU A 77 17.10 -12.59 5.77
CA LEU A 77 15.96 -13.46 6.08
C LEU A 77 15.18 -13.80 4.80
N GLN A 78 14.52 -14.96 4.81
CA GLN A 78 13.71 -15.42 3.68
C GLN A 78 12.41 -16.07 4.17
N GLY A 79 11.45 -16.23 3.25
CA GLY A 79 10.18 -16.89 3.54
C GLY A 79 9.45 -16.25 4.73
N GLU A 80 9.00 -17.08 5.66
CA GLU A 80 8.19 -16.66 6.83
C GLU A 80 8.97 -15.74 7.78
N GLU A 81 10.28 -15.92 7.95
CA GLU A 81 11.09 -15.06 8.82
C GLU A 81 11.16 -13.62 8.29
N LEU A 82 11.26 -13.46 6.97
CA LEU A 82 11.24 -12.14 6.33
C LEU A 82 9.86 -11.48 6.46
N LEU A 83 8.79 -12.24 6.29
CA LEU A 83 7.42 -11.75 6.48
C LEU A 83 7.23 -11.25 7.91
N LEU A 84 7.63 -12.05 8.90
CA LEU A 84 7.54 -11.67 10.31
C LEU A 84 8.37 -10.42 10.62
N LYS A 85 9.58 -10.27 10.04
CA LYS A 85 10.37 -9.04 10.14
C LYS A 85 9.59 -7.83 9.62
N ARG A 86 9.00 -7.93 8.42
CA ARG A 86 8.20 -6.83 7.82
C ARG A 86 6.97 -6.47 8.65
N GLU A 87 6.28 -7.47 9.20
CA GLU A 87 5.17 -7.26 10.14
C GLU A 87 5.61 -6.45 11.36
N PHE A 88 6.72 -6.85 12.00
CA PHE A 88 7.26 -6.13 13.16
C PHE A 88 7.77 -4.73 12.83
N GLU A 89 8.42 -4.54 11.68
CA GLU A 89 8.86 -3.21 11.22
C GLU A 89 7.66 -2.28 11.00
N LEU A 90 6.61 -2.77 10.35
CA LEU A 90 5.38 -2.01 10.15
C LEU A 90 4.72 -1.69 11.49
N LEU A 91 4.49 -2.68 12.36
CA LEU A 91 3.92 -2.46 13.69
C LEU A 91 4.74 -1.47 14.53
N GLY A 92 6.06 -1.62 14.54
CA GLY A 92 6.99 -0.72 15.22
C GLY A 92 6.87 0.70 14.70
N SER A 93 6.77 0.89 13.38
CA SER A 93 6.56 2.21 12.78
C SER A 93 5.22 2.84 13.22
N LEU A 94 4.15 2.05 13.28
CA LEU A 94 2.81 2.50 13.63
C LEU A 94 2.70 2.85 15.13
N GLN A 95 3.44 2.16 16.01
CA GLN A 95 3.50 2.47 17.44
C GLN A 95 4.11 3.84 17.75
N THR A 96 4.90 4.41 16.84
CA THR A 96 5.48 5.76 17.01
C THR A 96 4.47 6.89 16.74
N LEU A 97 3.31 6.57 16.18
CA LEU A 97 2.26 7.54 15.87
C LEU A 97 1.49 7.91 17.14
N LYS A 98 1.09 9.19 17.27
CA LYS A 98 0.25 9.61 18.41
C LYS A 98 -1.18 9.11 18.27
N SER A 99 -1.63 8.86 17.04
CA SER A 99 -2.96 8.34 16.74
C SER A 99 -3.05 7.76 15.32
N ALA A 100 -4.05 6.89 15.09
CA ALA A 100 -4.39 6.41 13.75
C ALA A 100 -4.69 7.57 12.77
N SER A 101 -5.32 8.65 13.25
CA SER A 101 -5.59 9.82 12.42
C SER A 101 -4.31 10.52 11.96
N GLU A 102 -3.30 10.63 12.82
CA GLU A 102 -1.99 11.21 12.44
C GLU A 102 -1.31 10.33 11.39
N GLY A 103 -1.32 9.01 11.57
CA GLY A 103 -0.78 8.06 10.60
C GLY A 103 -1.41 8.20 9.23
N ARG A 104 -2.75 8.22 9.16
CA ARG A 104 -3.48 8.46 7.90
C ARG A 104 -3.13 9.79 7.27
N THR A 105 -3.04 10.88 8.05
CA THR A 105 -2.65 12.19 7.51
C THR A 105 -1.25 12.15 6.89
N LYS A 106 -0.29 11.49 7.54
CA LYS A 106 1.07 11.35 6.99
C LYS A 106 1.10 10.50 5.72
N ALA A 107 0.41 9.35 5.73
CA ALA A 107 0.33 8.47 4.57
C ALA A 107 -0.36 9.16 3.37
N ILE A 108 -1.46 9.88 3.60
CA ILE A 108 -2.13 10.69 2.58
C ILE A 108 -1.24 11.81 2.07
N ALA A 109 -0.47 12.49 2.93
CA ALA A 109 0.48 13.51 2.50
C ALA A 109 1.57 12.93 1.58
N HIS A 110 2.08 11.74 1.90
CA HIS A 110 3.02 11.00 1.03
C HIS A 110 2.40 10.70 -0.34
N LEU A 111 1.16 10.21 -0.38
CA LEU A 111 0.48 9.89 -1.64
C LEU A 111 0.18 11.13 -2.49
N ASN A 112 -0.10 12.28 -1.86
CA ASN A 112 -0.18 13.56 -2.57
C ASN A 112 1.16 13.94 -3.23
N GLU A 113 2.28 13.74 -2.52
CA GLU A 113 3.60 14.05 -3.08
C GLU A 113 3.96 13.12 -4.24
N VAL A 114 3.66 11.82 -4.11
CA VAL A 114 3.77 10.87 -5.23
C VAL A 114 2.92 11.32 -6.42
N SER A 115 1.69 11.80 -6.18
CA SER A 115 0.82 12.34 -7.24
C SER A 115 1.45 13.51 -7.98
N ASN A 116 2.10 14.43 -7.25
CA ASN A 116 2.78 15.59 -7.80
C ASN A 116 4.01 15.20 -8.63
N ILE A 117 4.84 14.29 -8.10
CA ILE A 117 6.03 13.78 -8.79
C ILE A 117 5.65 13.14 -10.12
N LEU A 118 4.62 12.27 -10.11
CA LEU A 118 4.15 11.60 -11.31
C LEU A 118 3.61 12.60 -12.34
N ALA A 119 2.84 13.59 -11.91
CA ALA A 119 2.27 14.62 -12.78
C ALA A 119 3.35 15.53 -13.40
N ALA A 120 4.45 15.78 -12.69
CA ALA A 120 5.55 16.61 -13.15
C ALA A 120 6.47 15.88 -14.14
N LYS A 121 6.64 14.56 -13.99
CA LYS A 121 7.71 13.81 -14.67
C LYS A 121 7.24 12.85 -15.76
N LEU A 122 5.98 12.46 -15.74
CA LEU A 122 5.46 11.45 -16.66
C LEU A 122 4.32 12.00 -17.53
N PRO A 123 4.15 11.43 -18.73
CA PRO A 123 2.93 11.62 -19.51
C PRO A 123 1.69 11.26 -18.70
N ALA A 124 0.60 12.01 -18.90
CA ALA A 124 -0.64 11.87 -18.13
C ALA A 124 -1.17 10.43 -18.10
N ASN A 125 -1.10 9.69 -19.20
CA ASN A 125 -1.54 8.30 -19.28
C ASN A 125 -0.72 7.36 -18.38
N GLN A 126 0.62 7.51 -18.35
CA GLN A 126 1.49 6.68 -17.51
C GLN A 126 1.32 7.03 -16.02
N ALA A 127 1.21 8.32 -15.70
CA ALA A 127 0.91 8.78 -14.35
C ALA A 127 -0.43 8.23 -13.86
N SER A 128 -1.49 8.31 -14.70
CA SER A 128 -2.81 7.78 -14.38
C SER A 128 -2.82 6.27 -14.20
N GLU A 129 -2.10 5.50 -15.04
CA GLU A 129 -1.99 4.04 -14.89
C GLU A 129 -1.44 3.66 -13.51
N PHE A 130 -0.34 4.29 -13.08
CA PHE A 130 0.28 4.02 -11.78
C PHE A 130 -0.62 4.43 -10.61
N LYS A 131 -1.26 5.60 -10.70
CA LYS A 131 -2.20 6.07 -9.67
C LYS A 131 -3.39 5.12 -9.54
N ASN A 132 -3.94 4.65 -10.65
CA ASN A 132 -5.04 3.69 -10.66
C ASN A 132 -4.62 2.35 -10.07
N TRP A 133 -3.38 1.92 -10.31
CA TRP A 133 -2.81 0.74 -9.67
C TRP A 133 -2.74 0.89 -8.14
N LEU A 134 -2.31 2.04 -7.61
CA LEU A 134 -2.32 2.29 -6.15
C LEU A 134 -3.74 2.28 -5.56
N VAL A 135 -4.75 2.79 -6.26
CA VAL A 135 -6.15 2.71 -5.82
C VAL A 135 -6.67 1.28 -5.85
N ALA A 136 -6.33 0.52 -6.91
CA ALA A 136 -6.67 -0.90 -6.98
C ALA A 136 -6.03 -1.69 -5.84
N LEU A 137 -4.76 -1.40 -5.52
CA LEU A 137 -4.04 -1.95 -4.37
C LEU A 137 -4.78 -1.68 -3.06
N ALA A 138 -5.25 -0.44 -2.84
CA ALA A 138 -5.99 -0.07 -1.64
C ALA A 138 -7.28 -0.89 -1.47
N ARG A 139 -8.02 -1.10 -2.56
CA ARG A 139 -9.25 -1.91 -2.57
C ARG A 139 -8.94 -3.37 -2.27
N SER A 140 -7.94 -3.95 -2.92
CA SER A 140 -7.56 -5.34 -2.72
C SER A 140 -7.04 -5.61 -1.31
N ILE A 141 -6.29 -4.67 -0.71
CA ILE A 141 -5.86 -4.78 0.70
C ILE A 141 -7.08 -4.77 1.63
N ALA A 142 -8.03 -3.85 1.42
CA ALA A 142 -9.24 -3.80 2.24
C ALA A 142 -10.03 -5.12 2.18
N GLU A 143 -10.14 -5.71 0.99
CA GLU A 143 -10.78 -7.02 0.80
C GLU A 143 -10.00 -8.16 1.48
N ALA A 144 -8.68 -8.23 1.30
CA ALA A 144 -7.83 -9.28 1.88
C ALA A 144 -7.84 -9.26 3.43
N VAL A 145 -7.78 -8.06 4.01
CA VAL A 145 -7.83 -7.85 5.45
C VAL A 145 -9.14 -8.36 6.07
N LYS A 146 -10.27 -8.16 5.37
CA LYS A 146 -11.58 -8.66 5.82
C LYS A 146 -11.68 -10.18 5.77
N GLU A 147 -11.05 -10.82 4.78
CA GLU A 147 -11.05 -12.29 4.65
C GLU A 147 -10.28 -12.98 5.79
N GLU A 148 -9.20 -12.38 6.30
CA GLU A 148 -8.43 -12.95 7.43
C GLU A 148 -8.94 -12.56 8.83
N GLY A 149 -9.55 -11.38 8.96
CA GLY A 149 -9.92 -10.80 10.26
C GLY A 149 -11.14 -11.45 10.95
N LEU A 150 -12.03 -12.11 10.21
CA LEU A 150 -13.31 -12.58 10.73
C LEU A 150 -13.49 -14.10 10.56
N LEU A 151 -13.10 -14.89 11.57
CA LEU A 151 -13.43 -16.31 11.81
C LEU A 151 -14.26 -17.01 10.70
N GLY A 152 -13.69 -17.26 9.51
CA GLY A 152 -14.30 -18.04 8.43
C GLY A 152 -15.77 -17.75 8.07
N GLY A 153 -16.26 -16.54 8.33
CA GLY A 153 -17.70 -16.25 8.38
C GLY A 153 -18.28 -15.69 7.09
N ARG A 154 -18.71 -16.56 6.18
CA ARG A 154 -19.67 -16.20 5.10
C ARG A 154 -20.94 -15.59 5.70
N ILE A 155 -21.13 -14.27 5.57
CA ILE A 155 -22.44 -13.61 5.49
C ILE A 155 -22.27 -12.46 4.50
N GLY A 156 -23.08 -12.40 3.45
CA GLY A 156 -22.97 -11.44 2.34
C GLY A 156 -23.20 -9.98 2.75
N GLY A 157 -22.24 -9.38 3.46
CA GLY A 157 -22.12 -7.95 3.73
C GLY A 157 -21.11 -7.26 2.81
N GLU A 158 -21.08 -5.92 2.84
CA GLU A 158 -20.16 -5.10 2.05
C GLU A 158 -18.70 -5.55 2.28
N ARG A 159 -18.00 -5.93 1.19
CA ARG A 159 -16.60 -6.40 1.21
C ARG A 159 -15.60 -5.37 1.75
N ILE A 160 -16.04 -4.11 1.81
CA ILE A 160 -15.27 -2.96 2.25
C ILE A 160 -16.16 -2.21 3.24
N SER A 161 -15.64 -1.90 4.43
CA SER A 161 -16.37 -1.13 5.44
C SER A 161 -16.53 0.34 5.03
N LYS A 162 -17.45 1.07 5.68
CA LYS A 162 -17.62 2.52 5.42
C LYS A 162 -16.36 3.34 5.71
N SER A 163 -15.62 2.95 6.75
CA SER A 163 -14.34 3.55 7.14
C SER A 163 -13.25 3.29 6.09
N GLU A 164 -13.14 2.05 5.60
CA GLU A 164 -12.23 1.69 4.50
C GLU A 164 -12.61 2.39 3.19
N ALA A 165 -13.89 2.45 2.85
CA ALA A 165 -14.37 3.17 1.67
C ALA A 165 -14.01 4.66 1.73
N ALA A 166 -14.15 5.30 2.90
CA ALA A 166 -13.73 6.68 3.10
C ALA A 166 -12.20 6.85 3.02
N ALA A 167 -11.43 5.87 3.47
CA ALA A 167 -9.98 5.86 3.35
C ALA A 167 -9.55 5.73 1.87
N ILE A 168 -10.17 4.84 1.10
CA ILE A 168 -9.96 4.68 -0.34
C ILE A 168 -10.31 5.97 -1.09
N ALA A 169 -11.43 6.61 -0.76
CA ALA A 169 -11.80 7.91 -1.35
C ALA A 169 -10.76 9.00 -1.02
N SER A 170 -10.12 8.94 0.15
CA SER A 170 -9.03 9.85 0.53
C SER A 170 -7.77 9.60 -0.30
N ILE A 171 -7.46 8.33 -0.62
CA ILE A 171 -6.37 7.93 -1.52
C ILE A 171 -6.65 8.43 -2.94
N GLU A 172 -7.85 8.19 -3.48
CA GLU A 172 -8.27 8.65 -4.80
C GLU A 172 -8.10 10.18 -4.93
N LYS A 173 -8.56 10.92 -3.90
CA LYS A 173 -8.41 12.37 -3.83
C LYS A 173 -6.93 12.78 -3.80
N ALA A 174 -6.10 12.12 -3.00
CA ALA A 174 -4.67 12.42 -2.90
C ALA A 174 -3.93 12.17 -4.22
N LEU A 175 -4.33 11.14 -4.95
CA LEU A 175 -3.76 10.79 -6.25
C LEU A 175 -4.35 11.61 -7.41
N SER A 176 -5.29 12.52 -7.11
CA SER A 176 -6.01 13.31 -8.10
C SER A 176 -6.73 12.45 -9.15
N ILE A 177 -7.23 11.28 -8.73
CA ILE A 177 -8.13 10.46 -9.54
C ILE A 177 -9.53 11.03 -9.36
N SER A 178 -10.08 11.58 -10.43
CA SER A 178 -11.47 12.04 -10.42
C SER A 178 -12.40 10.84 -10.28
N VAL A 179 -13.28 10.88 -9.27
CA VAL A 179 -14.45 9.99 -9.13
C VAL A 179 -15.55 10.43 -10.09
#